data_AF-A0AAD2T8I5-F1
#
_entry.id   AF-A0AAD2T8I5-F1
#
_cell.length_a   1.000
_cell.length_b   1.000
_cell.length_c   1.000
_cell.angle_alpha   90.00
_cell.angle_beta   90.00
_cell.angle_gamma   90.00
#
_symmetry.space_group_name_H-M   'P 1'
#
loop_
_entity.id
_entity.type
_entity.pdbx_description
1 polymer ?
#
loop_
_entity_poly.entity_id
_entity_poly.type
_entity_poly.pdbx_seq_one_letter_code
_entity_poly.pdbx_strand_id
1 'polypeptide(L)' 'MRRTIETRFSELCALFDMEHTFARGVAELQLRIEQILLAYNLSYFEFN' A
#
# COMPACT_ATOMS: atom_id res chain seq x y z
N MET A 1 28.24 -15.09 -2.76
CA MET A 1 27.75 -13.90 -3.50
C MET A 1 26.24 -13.70 -3.38
N ARG A 2 25.37 -14.67 -3.73
CA ARG A 2 23.89 -14.54 -3.57
C ARG A 2 23.46 -14.14 -2.13
N ARG A 3 23.94 -14.84 -1.10
CA ARG A 3 23.67 -14.48 0.31
C ARG A 3 24.11 -13.06 0.67
N THR A 4 25.18 -12.55 0.05
CA THR A 4 25.68 -11.20 0.32
C THR A 4 24.71 -10.13 -0.21
N ILE A 5 24.09 -10.35 -1.36
CA ILE A 5 23.11 -9.40 -1.93
C ILE A 5 21.83 -9.39 -1.11
N GLU A 6 21.31 -10.57 -0.76
CA GLU A 6 20.09 -10.71 0.06
C GLU A 6 20.26 -10.04 1.44
N THR A 7 21.41 -10.23 2.10
CA THR A 7 21.72 -9.56 3.37
C THR A 7 21.79 -8.04 3.21
N ARG A 8 22.47 -7.54 2.18
CA ARG A 8 22.55 -6.08 1.93
C ARG A 8 21.19 -5.47 1.61
N PHE A 9 20.36 -6.18 0.86
CA PHE A 9 19.01 -5.74 0.57
C PHE A 9 18.15 -5.70 1.83
N SER A 10 18.21 -6.73 2.68
CA SER A 10 17.51 -6.76 3.96
C SER A 10 17.98 -5.65 4.92
N GLU A 11 19.28 -5.37 4.99
CA GLU A 11 19.83 -4.24 5.75
C GLU A 11 19.27 -2.89 5.26
N LEU A 12 19.19 -2.69 3.94
CA LEU A 12 18.61 -1.47 3.37
C LEU A 12 17.10 -1.39 3.66
N CYS A 13 16.35 -2.48 3.51
CA CYS A 13 14.92 -2.53 3.85
C CYS A 13 14.66 -2.13 5.31
N ALA A 14 15.49 -2.61 6.23
CA ALA A 14 15.40 -2.25 7.65
C ALA A 14 15.80 -0.79 7.90
N LEU A 15 16.87 -0.30 7.26
CA LEU A 15 17.36 1.07 7.44
C LEU A 15 16.34 2.12 6.96
N PHE A 16 15.63 1.84 5.88
CA PHE A 16 14.63 2.74 5.30
C PHE A 16 13.20 2.45 5.77
N ASP A 17 13.01 1.55 6.73
CA ASP A 17 11.69 1.11 7.22
C ASP A 17 10.71 0.83 6.06
N MET A 18 11.22 0.15 5.03
CA MET A 18 10.50 -0.05 3.77
C MET A 18 9.26 -0.90 3.98
N GLU A 19 9.33 -1.91 4.84
CA GLU A 19 8.18 -2.78 5.12
C GLU A 19 7.00 -1.99 5.67
N HIS A 20 7.23 -1.12 6.65
CA HIS A 20 6.20 -0.24 7.19
C HIS A 20 5.72 0.78 6.17
N THR A 21 6.63 1.40 5.42
CA THR A 21 6.30 2.38 4.37
C THR A 21 5.42 1.77 3.27
N PHE A 22 5.77 0.57 2.80
CA PHE A 22 4.98 -0.15 1.80
C PHE A 22 3.64 -0.62 2.35
N ALA A 23 3.60 -1.17 3.58
CA ALA A 23 2.35 -1.57 4.21
C ALA A 23 1.39 -0.38 4.36
N ARG A 24 1.90 0.78 4.79
CA ARG A 24 1.12 2.02 4.88
C ARG A 24 0.65 2.47 3.50
N GLY A 25 1.53 2.51 2.49
CA GLY A 25 1.16 2.93 1.14
C GLY A 25 0.10 2.05 0.50
N VAL A 26 0.16 0.73 0.72
CA VAL A 26 -0.86 -0.21 0.24
C VAL A 26 -2.19 0.01 0.97
N ALA A 27 -2.17 0.20 2.29
CA ALA A 27 -3.37 0.48 3.07
C ALA A 27 -4.03 1.81 2.64
N GLU A 28 -3.23 2.86 2.40
CA GLU A 28 -3.73 4.14 1.90
C GLU A 28 -4.34 4.01 0.50
N LEU A 29 -3.71 3.25 -0.40
CA LEU A 29 -4.25 3.00 -1.73
C LEU A 29 -5.57 2.22 -1.66
N GLN A 30 -5.63 1.19 -0.82
CA GLN A 30 -6.85 0.42 -0.60
C GLN A 30 -7.99 1.29 -0.09
N LEU A 31 -7.73 2.12 0.93
CA LEU A 31 -8.73 3.05 1.46
C LEU A 31 -9.26 4.00 0.39
N ARG A 32 -8.38 4.51 -0.48
CA ARG A 32 -8.77 5.43 -1.56
C ARG A 32 -9.65 4.74 -2.59
N ILE A 33 -9.39 3.48 -2.92
CA ILE A 33 -10.27 2.69 -3.80
C ILE A 33 -11.63 2.46 -3.14
N GLU A 34 -11.65 2.07 -1.87
CA GLU A 34 -12.89 1.88 -1.11
C GLU A 34 -13.75 3.16 -1.06
N GLN A 35 -13.11 4.33 -0.86
CA GLN A 35 -13.80 5.63 -0.90
C GLN A 35 -14.39 5.94 -2.28
N ILE A 36 -13.66 5.68 -3.36
CA ILE A 36 -14.16 5.88 -4.73
C ILE A 36 -15.37 4.97 -5.00
N LEU A 37 -15.28 3.69 -4.62
CA LEU A 37 -16.38 2.75 -4.77
C LEU A 37 -17.59 3.16 -3.93
N LEU A 38 -17.38 3.61 -2.71
CA LEU A 38 -18.46 4.10 -1.85
C LEU A 38 -19.16 5.31 -2.48
N ALA A 39 -18.38 6.31 -2.92
CA ALA A 39 -18.93 7.50 -3.58
C ALA A 39 -19.72 7.14 -4.85
N TYR A 40 -19.19 6.22 -5.66
CA TYR A 40 -19.90 5.71 -6.84
C TYR A 40 -21.23 5.06 -6.47
N ASN A 41 -21.23 4.14 -5.50
CA ASN A 41 -22.46 3.45 -5.10
C ASN A 41 -23.48 4.41 -4.48
N LEU A 42 -23.06 5.35 -3.63
CA LEU A 42 -23.95 6.37 -3.07
C LEU A 42 -24.56 7.25 -4.15
N SER A 43 -23.76 7.70 -5.13
CA SER A 43 -24.30 8.45 -6.27
C SER A 43 -25.33 7.61 -7.04
N TYR A 44 -25.09 6.32 -7.22
CA TYR A 44 -26.04 5.42 -7.87
C TYR A 44 -27.37 5.26 -7.10
N PHE A 45 -27.32 5.31 -5.76
CA PHE A 45 -28.51 5.30 -4.91
C PHE A 45 -29.26 6.64 -4.90
N GLU A 46 -28.57 7.78 -5.03
CA GLU A 46 -29.22 9.10 -5.07
C GLU A 46 -29.91 9.40 -6.41
N PHE A 47 -29.45 8.78 -7.50
CA PHE A 47 -30.00 8.97 -8.85
C PHE A 47 -31.08 7.94 -9.26
N ASN A 48 -31.30 6.88 -8.48
CA ASN A 48 -32.41 5.91 -8.65
C ASN A 48 -33.56 6.19 -7.68
#